data_AF-A0A1E8RFC0-F1
#
_entry.id   AF-A0A1E8RFC0-F1
#
_cell.length_a   1.000
_cell.length_b   1.000
_cell.length_c   1.000
_cell.angle_alpha   90.00
_cell.angle_beta   90.00
_cell.angle_gamma   90.00
#
_symmetry.space_group_name_H-M   'P 1'
#
loop_
_entity.id
_entity.type
_entity.pdbx_description
1 polymer ?
#
loop_
_entity_poly.entity_id
_entity_poly.type
_entity_poly.pdbx_seq_one_letter_code
_entity_poly.pdbx_strand_id
1 'polypeptide(L)'
;MLFDLAVLYLSSLPALAHDSLLFKNIDDEGVDGIMRIYDKVHQINKQVFIAFDKQSSYSDETYEILQNNRVLQLASNGHELYGKSWNREVKNETKL
;
A
#
# COMPACT_ATOMS: atom_id res chain seq x y z
N MET A 1 -12.84 1.99 -5.79
CA MET A 1 -11.51 2.27 -6.38
C MET A 1 -11.57 3.12 -7.64
N LEU A 2 -12.17 2.68 -8.75
CA LEU A 2 -12.20 3.48 -9.99
C LEU A 2 -12.96 4.82 -9.82
N PHE A 3 -14.08 4.79 -9.10
CA PHE A 3 -14.82 6.01 -8.76
C PHE A 3 -13.99 6.97 -7.89
N ASP A 4 -13.22 6.44 -6.93
CA ASP A 4 -12.34 7.25 -6.07
C ASP A 4 -11.24 7.95 -6.90
N LEU A 5 -10.68 7.24 -7.87
CA LEU A 5 -9.76 7.84 -8.85
C LEU A 5 -10.45 8.90 -9.70
N ALA A 6 -11.66 8.65 -10.21
CA ALA A 6 -12.40 9.66 -10.98
C ALA A 6 -12.65 10.94 -10.13
N VAL A 7 -13.02 10.77 -8.87
CA VAL A 7 -13.18 11.88 -7.92
C VAL A 7 -11.85 12.60 -7.70
N LEU A 8 -10.75 11.88 -7.51
CA LEU A 8 -9.42 12.47 -7.37
C LEU A 8 -9.05 13.30 -8.61
N TYR A 9 -9.27 12.78 -9.82
CA TYR A 9 -8.90 13.46 -11.08
C TYR A 9 -9.77 14.70 -11.37
N LEU A 10 -11.07 14.63 -11.09
CA LEU A 10 -12.04 15.65 -11.50
C LEU A 10 -12.28 16.74 -10.45
N SER A 11 -11.88 16.52 -9.20
CA SER A 11 -12.08 17.48 -8.11
C SER A 11 -10.81 18.28 -7.79
N SER A 12 -10.91 19.22 -6.85
CA SER A 12 -9.77 19.92 -6.26
C SER A 12 -9.04 19.12 -5.17
N LEU A 13 -9.43 17.87 -4.89
CA LEU A 13 -8.78 17.06 -3.87
C LEU A 13 -7.30 16.82 -4.19
N PRO A 14 -6.38 17.05 -3.24
CA PRO A 14 -4.95 16.93 -3.50
C PRO A 14 -4.47 15.47 -3.39
N ALA A 15 -5.18 14.61 -2.65
CA ALA A 15 -4.74 13.25 -2.38
C ALA A 15 -5.89 12.26 -2.15
N LEU A 16 -5.57 10.97 -2.29
CA LEU A 16 -6.41 9.82 -2.02
C LEU A 16 -5.64 8.80 -1.16
N ALA A 17 -6.32 8.11 -0.24
CA ALA A 17 -5.74 7.03 0.56
C ALA A 17 -6.58 5.75 0.43
N HIS A 18 -5.91 4.63 0.17
CA HIS A 18 -6.51 3.31 -0.06
C HIS A 18 -5.88 2.25 0.87
N ASP A 19 -6.70 1.41 1.50
CA ASP A 19 -6.25 0.33 2.37
C ASP A 19 -5.95 -0.95 1.57
N SER A 20 -5.12 -1.83 2.14
CA SER A 20 -4.59 -3.07 1.56
C SER A 20 -5.66 -4.10 1.20
N LEU A 21 -6.82 -4.08 1.87
CA LEU A 21 -7.93 -4.99 1.60
C LEU A 21 -8.53 -4.82 0.19
N LEU A 22 -8.27 -3.70 -0.47
CA LEU A 22 -8.81 -3.39 -1.79
C LEU A 22 -8.30 -4.32 -2.90
N PHE A 23 -7.15 -4.98 -2.71
CA PHE A 23 -6.52 -5.81 -3.75
C PHE A 23 -6.88 -7.30 -3.65
N LYS A 24 -7.54 -7.74 -2.57
CA LYS A 24 -7.76 -9.18 -2.29
C LYS A 24 -8.62 -9.94 -3.31
N ASN A 25 -9.46 -9.23 -4.07
CA ASN A 25 -10.37 -9.81 -5.06
C ASN A 25 -10.01 -9.41 -6.49
N ILE A 26 -8.82 -8.86 -6.71
CA ILE A 26 -8.33 -8.41 -8.01
C ILE A 26 -7.23 -9.38 -8.43
N ASP A 27 -7.23 -9.78 -9.69
CA ASP A 27 -6.19 -10.61 -10.28
C ASP A 27 -4.87 -9.83 -10.44
N ASP A 28 -3.76 -10.54 -10.63
CA ASP A 28 -2.43 -9.93 -10.68
C ASP A 28 -2.32 -8.89 -11.82
N GLU A 29 -2.93 -9.16 -12.99
CA GLU A 29 -2.96 -8.22 -14.12
C GLU A 29 -3.74 -6.94 -13.78
N GLY A 30 -4.87 -7.07 -13.08
CA GLY A 30 -5.64 -5.94 -12.59
C GLY A 30 -4.84 -5.09 -11.59
N VAL A 31 -4.13 -5.73 -10.66
CA VAL A 31 -3.26 -5.04 -9.69
C VAL A 31 -2.15 -4.27 -10.41
N ASP A 32 -1.48 -4.88 -11.39
CA ASP A 32 -0.44 -4.21 -12.19
C ASP A 32 -0.99 -2.98 -12.92
N GLY A 33 -2.18 -3.09 -13.52
CA GLY A 33 -2.86 -1.96 -14.16
C GLY A 33 -3.16 -0.82 -13.18
N ILE A 34 -3.60 -1.14 -11.97
CA ILE A 34 -3.88 -0.16 -10.92
C ILE A 34 -2.60 0.54 -10.46
N MET A 35 -1.50 -0.21 -10.28
CA MET A 35 -0.21 0.37 -9.86
C MET A 35 0.33 1.36 -10.89
N ARG A 36 0.21 1.04 -12.19
CA ARG A 36 0.55 1.98 -13.27
C ARG A 36 -0.31 3.25 -13.25
N ILE A 37 -1.58 3.15 -12.88
CA ILE A 37 -2.45 4.34 -12.74
C ILE A 37 -2.01 5.18 -11.55
N TYR A 38 -1.75 4.56 -10.39
CA TYR A 38 -1.29 5.28 -9.21
C TYR A 38 0.04 6.00 -9.44
N ASP A 39 1.00 5.35 -10.11
CA ASP A 39 2.28 5.96 -10.46
C ASP A 39 2.06 7.23 -11.30
N LYS A 40 1.15 7.20 -12.28
CA LYS A 40 0.84 8.38 -13.12
C LYS A 40 0.16 9.54 -12.39
N VAL A 41 -0.37 9.36 -11.17
CA VAL A 41 -1.08 10.44 -10.45
C VAL A 41 -0.14 11.61 -10.14
N HIS A 42 1.16 11.39 -9.97
CA HIS A 42 2.12 12.47 -9.75
C HIS A 42 2.15 13.47 -10.91
N GLN A 43 1.80 13.05 -12.13
CA GLN A 43 1.83 13.88 -13.35
C GLN A 43 0.78 15.00 -13.32
N ILE A 44 -0.28 14.84 -12.53
CA ILE A 44 -1.33 15.84 -12.32
C ILE A 44 -1.19 16.58 -10.99
N ASN A 45 -0.02 16.51 -10.36
CA ASN A 45 0.30 17.14 -9.06
C ASN A 45 -0.66 16.73 -7.93
N LYS A 46 -1.04 15.45 -7.89
CA LYS A 46 -1.84 14.83 -6.83
C LYS A 46 -1.10 13.63 -6.26
N GLN A 47 -1.57 13.10 -5.12
CA GLN A 47 -0.92 12.00 -4.42
C GLN A 47 -1.88 10.84 -4.13
N VAL A 48 -1.37 9.61 -4.17
CA VAL A 48 -2.10 8.43 -3.70
C VAL A 48 -1.26 7.72 -2.65
N PHE A 49 -1.89 7.43 -1.50
CA PHE A 49 -1.31 6.63 -0.43
C PHE A 49 -1.97 5.27 -0.42
N ILE A 50 -1.16 4.22 -0.42
CA ILE A 50 -1.67 2.84 -0.36
C ILE A 50 -1.02 2.10 0.80
N ALA A 51 -1.80 1.30 1.51
CA ALA A 51 -1.27 0.18 2.28
C ALA A 51 -1.21 -1.04 1.36
N PHE A 52 -0.07 -1.72 1.32
CA PHE A 52 0.11 -2.86 0.42
C PHE A 52 0.84 -3.99 1.16
N ASP A 53 0.18 -5.15 1.28
CA ASP A 53 0.78 -6.37 1.83
C ASP A 53 1.23 -7.27 0.68
N LYS A 54 2.50 -7.68 0.70
CA LYS A 54 3.11 -8.41 -0.40
C LYS A 54 2.76 -9.89 -0.26
N GLN A 55 1.65 -10.33 -0.86
CA GLN A 55 1.19 -11.72 -0.74
C GLN A 55 1.50 -12.62 -1.95
N SER A 56 1.94 -12.08 -3.09
CA SER A 56 2.27 -12.88 -4.28
C SER A 56 3.32 -12.20 -5.19
N SER A 57 3.84 -13.00 -6.12
CA SER A 57 4.81 -12.66 -7.17
C SER A 57 4.23 -11.73 -8.23
N TYR A 58 4.11 -10.44 -7.90
CA TYR A 58 3.80 -9.40 -8.89
C TYR A 58 4.93 -9.22 -9.91
N SER A 59 4.60 -8.58 -11.03
CA SER A 59 5.57 -8.27 -12.07
C SER A 59 6.72 -7.41 -11.55
N ASP A 60 7.86 -7.48 -12.23
CA ASP A 60 9.04 -6.68 -11.92
C ASP A 60 8.71 -5.18 -11.93
N GLU A 61 7.84 -4.73 -12.83
CA GLU A 61 7.39 -3.35 -12.92
C GLU A 61 6.61 -2.91 -11.66
N THR A 62 5.62 -3.69 -11.22
CA THR A 62 4.89 -3.40 -9.98
C THR A 62 5.83 -3.39 -8.79
N TYR A 63 6.79 -4.32 -8.76
CA TYR A 63 7.80 -4.36 -7.71
C TYR A 63 8.66 -3.08 -7.68
N GLU A 64 9.12 -2.61 -8.85
CA GLU A 64 9.89 -1.37 -9.00
C GLU A 64 9.10 -0.13 -8.57
N ILE A 65 7.85 0.01 -9.03
CA ILE A 65 6.97 1.12 -8.61
C ILE A 65 6.84 1.14 -7.08
N LEU A 66 6.61 -0.01 -6.46
CA LEU A 66 6.49 -0.13 -5.00
C LEU A 66 7.81 0.17 -4.27
N GLN A 67 8.97 -0.17 -4.83
CA GLN A 67 10.26 0.16 -4.21
C GLN A 67 10.54 1.67 -4.30
N ASN A 68 10.36 2.24 -5.49
CA ASN A 68 10.69 3.64 -5.79
C ASN A 68 9.80 4.61 -5.01
N ASN A 69 8.56 4.22 -4.73
CA ASN A 69 7.58 5.03 -4.00
C ASN A 69 7.39 4.60 -2.53
N ARG A 70 8.24 3.71 -2.01
CA ARG A 70 8.14 3.24 -0.62
C ARG A 70 8.44 4.37 0.37
N VAL A 71 7.44 4.73 1.15
CA VAL A 71 7.61 5.64 2.31
C VAL A 71 7.94 4.87 3.58
N LEU A 72 7.25 3.76 3.81
CA LEU A 72 7.41 2.93 5.01
C LEU A 72 7.27 1.46 4.64
N GLN A 73 8.12 0.61 5.20
CA GLN A 73 7.98 -0.84 5.14
C GLN A 73 8.05 -1.39 6.55
N LEU A 74 7.05 -2.22 6.87
CA LEU A 74 7.02 -2.98 8.11
C LEU A 74 7.65 -4.34 7.87
N ALA A 75 8.47 -4.79 8.82
CA ALA A 75 9.07 -6.12 8.81
C ALA A 75 9.25 -6.62 10.25
N SER A 76 9.63 -7.89 10.40
CA SER A 76 9.98 -8.42 11.72
C SER A 76 11.36 -7.93 12.18
N ASN A 77 11.64 -8.08 13.48
CA ASN A 77 12.96 -7.87 14.11
C ASN A 77 13.35 -6.39 14.30
N GLY A 78 12.44 -5.59 14.87
CA GLY A 78 12.68 -4.17 15.16
C GLY A 78 12.19 -3.22 14.06
N HIS A 79 11.62 -3.77 12.99
CA HIS A 79 10.99 -3.02 11.90
C HIS A 79 9.45 -3.07 11.98
N GLU A 80 8.91 -3.48 13.13
CA GLU A 80 7.47 -3.47 13.39
C GLU A 80 6.96 -2.05 13.63
N LEU A 81 5.66 -1.84 13.40
CA LEU A 81 5.02 -0.58 13.73
C LEU A 81 5.06 -0.36 15.24
N TYR A 82 5.66 0.75 15.68
CA TYR A 82 5.91 1.08 17.09
C TYR A 82 6.81 0.08 17.84
N GLY A 83 7.64 -0.70 17.13
CA GLY A 83 8.58 -1.65 17.74
C GLY A 83 7.92 -2.87 18.40
N LYS A 84 6.62 -3.12 18.17
CA LYS A 84 5.91 -4.30 18.67
C LYS A 84 5.05 -4.95 17.57
N SER A 85 5.06 -6.28 17.54
CA SER A 85 4.19 -7.07 16.67
C SER A 85 2.87 -7.36 17.39
N TRP A 86 1.76 -6.83 16.89
CA TRP A 86 0.44 -6.97 17.53
C TRP A 86 -0.21 -8.34 17.30
N ASN A 87 0.32 -9.12 16.36
CA ASN A 87 -0.14 -10.47 16.02
C ASN A 87 0.66 -11.58 16.72
N ARG A 88 1.55 -11.25 17.66
CA ARG A 88 2.36 -12.21 18.42
C ARG A 88 1.99 -12.14 19.90
N GLU A 89 1.62 -13.28 20.49
CA GLU A 89 1.54 -13.39 21.94
C GLU A 89 2.95 -13.41 22.53
N VAL A 90 3.30 -12.39 23.31
CA VAL A 90 4.57 -12.35 24.06
C VAL A 90 4.38 -13.17 25.35
N LYS A 91 4.89 -14.40 25.38
CA LYS A 91 4.73 -15.33 26.51
C LYS A 91 5.35 -14.90 27.86
N ASN A 92 5.96 -13.72 27.97
CA ASN A 92 6.76 -13.32 29.13
C ASN A 92 6.34 -12.00 29.83
N GLU A 93 5.13 -11.45 29.58
CA GLU A 93 4.60 -10.32 30.37
C GLU A 93 3.71 -10.77 31.55
N THR A 94 4.19 -11.72 32.37
CA THR A 94 3.55 -11.99 33.67
C THR A 94 4.60 -12.30 34.72
N LYS A 95 5.05 -11.25 35.39
CA LYS A 95 5.40 -11.24 36.82
C LYS A 95 5.37 -9.77 37.28
N LEU A 96 4.15 -9.33 37.61
CA LEU A 96 3.93 -8.30 38.63
C LEU A 96 3.87 -9.03 39.97
#